data_AF-K7NKG7-F1
#
_entry.id   AF-K7NKG7-F1
#
_cell.length_a   1.000
_cell.length_b   1.000
_cell.length_c   1.000
_cell.angle_alpha   90.00
_cell.angle_beta   90.00
_cell.angle_gamma   90.00
#
_symmetry.space_group_name_H-M   'P 1'
#
loop_
_entity.id
_entity.type
_entity.pdbx_description
1 polymer ?
#
loop_
_entity_poly.entity_id
_entity_poly.type
_entity_poly.pdbx_seq_one_letter_code
_entity_poly.pdbx_strand_id
1 'polypeptide(L)'
;IRIDRDGQRFAHVLNYLRSGTVWLKDVGLLRELQEEAEFFCLAGLSALCEEEIQRIEDAQEATWRRNIEILKEEVKKCLGEAILDKFSGGGEVLSVLRAPPRLGLRCGGEQQPEFRLDADF
;
A
#
# COMPACT_ATOMS: atom_id res chain seq x y z
N ILE A 1 -25.88 13.86 20.28
CA ILE A 1 -24.48 14.05 19.85
C ILE A 1 -24.46 14.01 18.33
N ARG A 2 -23.80 14.98 17.68
CA ARG A 2 -23.51 14.96 16.24
C ARG A 2 -22.00 14.82 16.09
N ILE A 3 -21.57 13.93 15.19
CA ILE A 3 -20.16 13.67 14.88
C ILE A 3 -19.98 14.01 13.41
N ASP A 4 -19.05 14.91 13.11
CA ASP A 4 -18.75 15.39 11.75
C ASP A 4 -17.65 14.54 11.11
N ARG A 5 -17.95 13.24 10.93
CA ARG A 5 -17.05 12.24 10.33
C ARG A 5 -17.83 11.34 9.38
N ASP A 6 -17.11 10.58 8.56
CA ASP A 6 -17.71 9.67 7.60
C ASP A 6 -18.45 8.52 8.30
N GLY A 7 -19.77 8.49 8.14
CA GLY A 7 -20.63 7.45 8.72
C GLY A 7 -20.39 6.05 8.16
N GLN A 8 -19.85 5.93 6.94
CA GLN A 8 -19.51 4.63 6.35
C GLN A 8 -18.28 4.04 7.02
N ARG A 9 -17.21 4.84 7.17
CA ARG A 9 -16.00 4.41 7.89
C ARG A 9 -16.29 4.09 9.35
N PHE A 10 -17.16 4.89 9.98
CA PHE A 10 -17.58 4.65 11.36
C PHE A 10 -18.32 3.32 11.59
N ALA A 11 -18.97 2.75 10.56
CA ALA A 11 -19.59 1.44 10.68
C ALA A 11 -18.57 0.34 11.03
N HIS A 12 -17.36 0.43 10.49
CA HIS A 12 -16.27 -0.50 10.80
C HIS A 12 -15.75 -0.32 12.23
N VAL A 13 -15.63 0.93 12.68
CA VAL A 13 -15.30 1.25 14.08
C VAL A 13 -16.34 0.67 15.04
N LEU A 14 -17.63 0.79 14.72
CA LEU A 14 -18.70 0.19 15.52
C LEU A 14 -18.62 -1.34 15.55
N ASN A 15 -18.29 -1.97 14.42
CA ASN A 15 -18.14 -3.42 14.36
C ASN A 15 -16.98 -3.90 15.22
N TYR A 16 -15.87 -3.15 15.25
CA TYR A 16 -14.79 -3.39 16.19
C TYR A 16 -15.24 -3.24 17.65
N LEU A 17 -15.94 -2.17 18.00
CA LEU A 17 -16.43 -1.97 19.37
C LEU A 17 -17.43 -3.04 19.83
N ARG A 18 -18.19 -3.65 18.90
CA ARG A 18 -19.15 -4.72 19.18
C ARG A 18 -18.53 -6.09 19.33
N SER A 19 -17.56 -6.41 18.46
CA SER A 19 -17.05 -7.78 18.31
C SER A 19 -15.58 -7.94 18.69
N GLY A 20 -14.85 -6.85 18.89
CA GLY A 20 -13.41 -6.82 19.09
C GLY A 20 -12.59 -7.17 17.84
N THR A 21 -13.23 -7.35 16.67
CA THR A 21 -12.57 -7.81 15.44
C THR A 21 -12.97 -6.97 14.23
N VAL A 22 -12.11 -6.98 13.20
CA VAL A 22 -12.34 -6.32 11.91
C VAL A 22 -12.04 -7.30 10.79
N TRP A 23 -12.96 -7.39 9.83
CA TRP A 23 -12.85 -8.27 8.67
C TRP A 23 -12.74 -7.42 7.41
N LEU A 24 -11.55 -6.87 7.16
CA LEU A 24 -11.24 -6.10 5.95
C LEU A 24 -10.03 -6.74 5.25
N LYS A 25 -10.10 -6.84 3.92
CA LYS A 25 -9.03 -7.41 3.08
C LYS A 25 -8.39 -6.39 2.14
N ASP A 26 -8.95 -5.19 2.11
CA ASP A 26 -8.49 -4.11 1.26
C ASP A 26 -7.58 -3.19 2.07
N VAL A 27 -6.34 -2.98 1.58
CA VAL A 27 -5.33 -2.15 2.25
C VAL A 27 -5.76 -0.68 2.30
N GLY A 28 -6.45 -0.18 1.28
CA GLY A 28 -6.98 1.17 1.26
C GLY A 28 -8.01 1.38 2.37
N LEU A 29 -9.00 0.50 2.45
CA LEU A 29 -10.02 0.54 3.51
C LEU A 29 -9.42 0.36 4.91
N LEU A 30 -8.38 -0.47 5.07
CA LEU A 30 -7.68 -0.62 6.34
C LEU A 30 -6.96 0.67 6.75
N ARG A 31 -6.35 1.39 5.81
CA ARG A 31 -5.72 2.70 6.07
C ARG A 31 -6.77 3.76 6.43
N GLU A 32 -7.89 3.80 5.73
CA GLU A 32 -9.00 4.69 6.09
C GLU A 32 -9.57 4.38 7.48
N LEU A 33 -9.65 3.11 7.85
CA LEU A 33 -10.07 2.71 9.19
C LEU A 33 -9.03 3.07 10.26
N GLN A 34 -7.74 3.04 9.93
CA GLN A 34 -6.67 3.48 10.81
C GLN A 34 -6.81 4.97 11.14
N GLU A 35 -7.13 5.82 10.16
CA GLU A 35 -7.42 7.25 10.39
C GLU A 35 -8.57 7.46 11.38
N GLU A 36 -9.67 6.68 11.25
CA GLU A 36 -10.77 6.75 12.22
C GLU A 36 -10.36 6.19 13.59
N ALA A 37 -9.57 5.12 13.62
CA ALA A 37 -9.08 4.53 14.87
C ALA A 37 -8.22 5.53 15.65
N GLU A 38 -7.39 6.32 14.97
CA GLU A 38 -6.62 7.41 15.58
C GLU A 38 -7.52 8.54 16.07
N PHE A 39 -8.51 8.95 15.29
CA PHE A 39 -9.47 9.98 15.69
C PHE A 39 -10.25 9.62 16.96
N PHE A 40 -10.69 8.36 17.08
CA PHE A 40 -11.40 7.84 18.25
C PHE A 40 -10.46 7.32 19.35
N CYS A 41 -9.14 7.49 19.22
CA CYS A 41 -8.12 7.04 20.17
C CYS A 41 -8.17 5.52 20.48
N LEU A 42 -8.52 4.71 19.49
CA LEU A 42 -8.63 3.25 19.59
C LEU A 42 -7.30 2.57 19.22
N ALA A 43 -6.32 2.62 20.13
CA ALA A 43 -4.98 2.07 19.90
C ALA A 43 -5.00 0.58 19.48
N GLY A 44 -5.88 -0.23 20.08
CA GLY A 44 -6.02 -1.64 19.72
C GLY A 44 -6.52 -1.85 18.28
N LEU A 45 -7.40 -0.98 17.80
CA LEU A 45 -7.90 -1.03 16.42
C LEU A 45 -6.82 -0.61 15.43
N SER A 46 -6.07 0.46 15.74
CA SER A 46 -4.96 0.91 14.89
C SER A 46 -3.88 -0.19 14.75
N ALA A 47 -3.51 -0.83 15.86
CA ALA A 47 -2.55 -1.94 15.84
C ALA A 47 -3.04 -3.15 15.03
N LEU A 48 -4.34 -3.50 15.13
CA LEU A 48 -4.94 -4.56 14.32
C LEU A 48 -4.92 -4.23 12.83
N CYS A 49 -5.21 -2.97 12.47
CA CYS A 49 -5.16 -2.55 11.06
C CYS A 49 -3.73 -2.66 10.52
N GLU A 50 -2.72 -2.23 11.27
CA GLU A 50 -1.32 -2.33 10.90
C GLU A 50 -0.89 -3.79 10.67
N GLU A 51 -1.27 -4.70 11.58
CA GLU A 51 -0.95 -6.13 11.45
C GLU A 51 -1.57 -6.74 10.18
N GLU A 52 -2.84 -6.44 9.90
CA GLU A 52 -3.50 -6.95 8.70
C GLU A 52 -2.93 -6.35 7.41
N ILE A 53 -2.57 -5.06 7.40
CA ILE A 53 -1.90 -4.43 6.25
C ILE A 53 -0.58 -5.14 5.97
N GLN A 54 0.27 -5.32 6.98
CA GLN A 54 1.56 -5.99 6.82
C GLN A 54 1.38 -7.42 6.30
N ARG A 55 0.40 -8.15 6.85
CA ARG A 55 0.09 -9.52 6.40
C ARG A 55 -0.30 -9.57 4.92
N ILE A 56 -1.10 -8.62 4.44
CA ILE A 56 -1.51 -8.54 3.04
C ILE A 56 -0.32 -8.18 2.14
N GLU A 57 0.48 -7.18 2.54
CA GLU A 57 1.66 -6.75 1.79
C GLU A 57 2.69 -7.87 1.67
N ASP A 58 2.97 -8.60 2.76
CA ASP A 58 3.88 -9.75 2.76
C ASP A 58 3.39 -10.88 1.85
N ALA A 59 2.08 -11.18 1.88
CA ALA A 59 1.47 -12.19 1.04
C ALA A 59 1.55 -11.81 -0.45
N GLN A 60 1.33 -10.55 -0.79
CA GLN A 60 1.50 -10.03 -2.14
C GLN A 60 2.96 -10.10 -2.58
N GLU A 61 3.90 -9.73 -1.72
CA GLU A 61 5.33 -9.77 -2.05
C GLU A 61 5.82 -11.21 -2.26
N ALA A 62 5.40 -12.17 -1.43
CA ALA A 62 5.72 -13.57 -1.61
C ALA A 62 5.20 -14.11 -2.95
N THR A 63 3.98 -13.72 -3.32
CA THR A 63 3.37 -14.09 -4.60
C THR A 63 4.12 -13.47 -5.78
N TRP A 64 4.44 -12.17 -5.68
CA TRP A 64 5.22 -11.44 -6.68
C TRP A 64 6.61 -12.05 -6.88
N ARG A 65 7.33 -12.36 -5.78
CA ARG A 65 8.64 -13.01 -5.83
C ARG A 65 8.56 -14.36 -6.53
N ARG A 66 7.56 -15.19 -6.22
CA ARG A 66 7.34 -16.47 -6.89
C ARG A 66 7.07 -16.30 -8.37
N ASN A 67 6.21 -15.37 -8.75
CA ASN A 67 5.88 -15.09 -10.14
C ASN A 67 7.09 -14.58 -10.92
N ILE A 68 7.89 -13.68 -10.32
CA ILE A 68 9.16 -13.23 -10.90
C ILE A 68 10.12 -14.40 -11.12
N GLU A 69 10.27 -15.29 -10.14
CA GLU A 69 11.20 -16.42 -10.26
C GLU A 69 10.79 -17.36 -11.41
N ILE A 70 9.48 -17.65 -11.49
CA ILE A 70 8.92 -18.44 -12.59
C ILE A 70 9.19 -17.75 -13.94
N LEU A 71 8.91 -16.44 -14.03
CA LEU A 71 9.15 -15.67 -15.25
C LEU A 71 10.63 -15.63 -15.61
N LYS A 72 11.54 -15.47 -14.65
CA LYS A 72 12.99 -15.50 -14.89
C LYS A 72 13.44 -16.83 -15.47
N GLU A 73 12.99 -17.94 -14.89
CA GLU A 73 13.30 -19.26 -15.39
C GLU A 73 12.67 -19.50 -16.78
N GLU A 74 11.45 -19.03 -17.01
CA GLU A 74 10.79 -19.15 -18.31
C GLU A 74 11.48 -18.31 -19.39
N VAL A 75 11.87 -17.08 -19.06
CA VAL A 75 12.64 -16.19 -19.93
C VAL A 75 14.01 -16.81 -20.21
N LYS A 76 14.69 -17.36 -19.20
CA LYS A 76 15.99 -18.03 -19.36
C LYS A 76 15.90 -19.27 -20.26
N LYS A 77 14.82 -20.04 -20.17
CA LYS A 77 14.55 -21.15 -21.08
C LYS A 77 14.26 -20.67 -22.50
N CYS A 78 13.40 -19.66 -22.66
CA CYS A 78 13.09 -19.08 -23.97
C CYS A 78 14.31 -18.42 -24.63
N LEU A 79 15.20 -17.83 -23.83
CA LEU A 79 16.47 -17.26 -24.26
C LEU A 79 17.60 -18.31 -24.35
N GLY A 80 17.32 -19.59 -24.08
CA GLY A 80 18.29 -20.67 -24.05
C GLY A 80 19.11 -20.79 -25.35
N GLU A 81 20.44 -20.86 -25.17
CA GLU A 81 21.51 -21.12 -26.14
C GLU A 81 21.71 -20.15 -27.32
N ALA A 82 20.68 -19.43 -27.78
CA ALA A 82 20.78 -18.64 -29.01
C ALA A 82 21.62 -17.33 -28.92
N ILE A 83 21.99 -16.88 -27.71
CA ILE A 83 22.60 -15.55 -27.51
C ILE A 83 24.01 -15.58 -26.88
N LEU A 84 24.43 -16.68 -26.25
CA LEU A 84 25.79 -16.75 -25.67
C LEU A 84 26.91 -16.81 -26.72
N ASP A 85 26.59 -17.10 -27.99
CA ASP A 85 27.55 -17.00 -29.10
C ASP A 85 27.56 -15.61 -29.78
N LYS A 86 26.57 -14.74 -29.53
CA LYS A 86 26.39 -13.49 -30.31
C LYS A 86 26.44 -12.17 -29.54
N PHE A 87 26.34 -12.17 -28.21
CA PHE A 87 26.33 -10.93 -27.42
C PHE A 87 27.38 -10.92 -26.31
N SER A 88 28.65 -10.94 -26.71
CA SER A 88 29.79 -10.47 -25.89
C SER A 88 29.78 -8.93 -25.72
N GLY A 89 28.89 -8.21 -26.41
CA GLY A 89 28.68 -6.76 -26.23
C GLY A 89 27.58 -6.49 -25.20
N GLY A 90 28.00 -6.21 -23.97
CA GLY A 90 27.11 -6.11 -22.80
C GLY A 90 26.35 -4.80 -22.63
N GLY A 91 25.57 -4.75 -21.54
CA GLY A 91 25.48 -3.54 -20.73
C GLY A 91 24.11 -3.11 -20.21
N GLU A 92 23.05 -3.10 -21.02
CA GLU A 92 22.00 -2.10 -20.76
C GLU A 92 20.58 -2.62 -20.43
N VAL A 93 20.21 -3.84 -20.82
CA VAL A 93 18.79 -4.27 -20.80
C VAL A 93 18.21 -4.66 -19.43
N LEU A 94 19.05 -4.96 -18.44
CA LEU A 94 18.61 -5.38 -17.10
C LEU A 94 18.22 -4.23 -16.16
N SER A 95 18.41 -2.98 -16.59
CA SER A 95 18.08 -1.78 -15.80
C SER A 95 16.57 -1.49 -15.71
N VAL A 96 15.78 -2.04 -16.64
CA VAL A 96 14.32 -1.81 -16.74
C VAL A 96 13.53 -2.66 -15.73
N LEU A 97 14.10 -3.77 -15.26
CA LEU A 97 13.50 -4.66 -14.25
C LEU A 97 13.70 -4.19 -12.81
N ARG A 98 14.16 -2.94 -12.59
CA ARG A 98 14.12 -2.35 -11.26
C ARG A 98 12.67 -2.28 -10.81
N ALA A 99 12.44 -2.72 -9.57
CA ALA A 99 11.16 -2.62 -8.89
C ALA A 99 10.53 -1.25 -9.12
N PRO A 100 9.18 -1.14 -9.20
CA PRO A 100 8.53 0.16 -9.24
C PRO A 100 9.07 1.00 -8.09
N PRO A 101 9.36 2.30 -8.33
CA PRO A 101 9.88 3.15 -7.28
C PRO A 101 8.93 3.04 -6.09
N ARG A 102 9.45 2.62 -4.93
CA ARG A 102 8.76 2.87 -3.67
C ARG A 102 8.46 4.36 -3.69
N LEU A 103 7.19 4.73 -3.70
CA LEU A 103 6.74 6.09 -3.44
C LEU A 103 7.24 6.41 -2.02
N GLY A 104 8.49 6.85 -1.94
CA GLY A 104 9.05 7.42 -0.74
C GLY A 104 8.24 8.66 -0.43
N LEU A 105 7.78 8.74 0.82
CA LEU A 105 7.30 9.98 1.42
C LEU A 105 8.21 11.12 0.97
N ARG A 106 7.67 12.00 0.12
CA ARG A 106 8.20 13.33 -0.04
C ARG A 106 7.74 14.10 1.19
N CYS A 107 8.59 14.15 2.22
CA CYS A 107 8.56 15.26 3.16
C CYS A 107 8.96 16.52 2.36
N GLY A 108 7.96 17.24 1.85
CA GLY A 108 8.11 18.54 1.21
C GLY A 108 6.87 19.36 1.56
N GLY A 109 7.07 20.40 2.36
CA GLY A 109 6.02 21.11 3.09
C GLY A 109 4.77 21.44 2.28
N GLU A 110 3.65 20.90 2.72
CA GLU A 110 2.33 21.37 2.35
C GLU A 110 2.11 22.71 3.07
N GLN A 111 2.23 23.82 2.34
CA GLN A 111 1.54 25.02 2.76
C GLN A 111 0.05 24.72 2.66
N GLN A 112 -0.58 24.54 3.82
CA GLN A 112 -2.03 24.53 3.93
C GLN A 112 -2.57 25.80 3.25
N PRO A 113 -3.59 25.71 2.38
CA PRO A 113 -4.27 26.90 1.92
C PRO A 113 -4.91 27.61 3.12
N GLU A 114 -4.45 28.83 3.41
CA GLU A 114 -5.04 29.70 4.42
C GLU A 114 -6.43 30.13 3.91
N PHE A 115 -7.49 29.52 4.46
CA PHE A 115 -8.85 30.00 4.25
C PHE A 115 -9.03 31.33 4.98
N ARG A 116 -8.92 32.46 4.26
CA ARG A 116 -9.34 33.76 4.77
C ARG A 116 -10.84 33.90 4.60
N LEU A 117 -11.55 33.99 5.73
CA LEU A 117 -13.01 34.14 5.80
C LEU A 117 -13.51 35.59 5.62
N ASP A 118 -12.68 36.51 5.11
CA ASP A 118 -12.99 37.95 5.13
C ASP A 118 -13.05 38.62 3.73
N ALA A 119 -13.30 37.87 2.67
CA ALA A 119 -13.60 38.45 1.37
C ALA A 119 -14.85 37.78 0.79
N ASP A 120 -16.00 38.28 1.22
CA ASP A 120 -17.24 38.46 0.46
C ASP A 120 -18.45 38.43 1.42
N PHE A 121 -18.69 39.58 2.06
CA PHE A 121 -20.00 40.03 2.53
C PHE A 121 -20.15 41.52 2.22
#